data_AF-A0A9E6BGZ6-F1
#
_entry.id   AF-A0A9E6BGZ6-F1
#
_cell.length_a   1.000
_cell.length_b   1.000
_cell.length_c   1.000
_cell.angle_alpha   90.00
_cell.angle_beta   90.00
_cell.angle_gamma   90.00
#
_symmetry.space_group_name_H-M   'P 1'
#
loop_
_entity.id
_entity.type
_entity.pdbx_description
1 polymer ?
#
loop_
_entity_poly.entity_id
_entity_poly.type
_entity_poly.pdbx_seq_one_letter_code
_entity_poly.pdbx_strand_id
1 'polypeptide(L)'
;MYDKGNIIKKTCKNTMFEFFKNFNKEKPLILPFERQVKLWQKASRKMGWGIKKIEFDKIIGPAGLSAKDETDGFIGSILCYGFGDDGSTHSDAVLSGKLAWDYVIQKWDVKVWQCQYIDFDKPDNIRLWPKAPKRPKGFYTVKFKPGNHKTDKTSARFRKMPGNSTGPGPEGIQLLTITHPHFADLMNQRQMPFMTFSDYDVAPHGFYDFYDAVQMFCSQDTLGLGIGNIDRNYPLFAISEIRF
;
A
#
# COMPACT_ATOMS: atom_id res chain seq x y z
N MET A 1 -21.03 6.76 -48.43
CA MET A 1 -22.10 7.14 -47.48
C MET A 1 -21.93 6.30 -46.24
N TYR A 2 -21.52 6.94 -45.14
CA TYR A 2 -21.46 6.33 -43.82
C TYR A 2 -22.88 6.32 -43.23
N ASP A 3 -23.30 5.19 -42.68
CA ASP A 3 -24.39 5.21 -41.70
C ASP A 3 -23.90 4.67 -40.36
N LYS A 4 -24.28 5.42 -39.33
CA LYS A 4 -23.74 5.40 -37.97
C LYS A 4 -24.70 4.66 -37.05
N GLY A 5 -24.12 3.96 -36.08
CA GLY A 5 -24.58 4.09 -34.70
C GLY A 5 -25.46 2.95 -34.17
N ASN A 6 -24.85 2.09 -33.36
CA ASN A 6 -25.17 2.02 -31.94
C ASN A 6 -24.22 1.05 -31.24
N ILE A 7 -23.08 1.57 -30.77
CA ILE A 7 -22.23 0.87 -29.80
C ILE A 7 -22.88 1.04 -28.44
N ILE A 8 -23.41 -0.06 -27.90
CA ILE A 8 -23.93 -0.18 -26.55
C ILE A 8 -22.78 0.11 -25.57
N LYS A 9 -22.66 1.36 -25.12
CA LYS A 9 -21.89 1.76 -23.94
C LYS A 9 -22.75 1.55 -22.68
N LYS A 10 -22.79 0.32 -22.20
CA LYS A 10 -23.29 -0.13 -20.89
C LYS A 10 -22.79 -1.58 -20.82
N THR A 11 -21.89 -2.03 -19.94
CA THR A 11 -21.95 -1.97 -18.48
C THR A 11 -20.63 -2.61 -17.98
N CYS A 12 -19.67 -1.85 -17.45
CA CYS A 12 -18.46 -2.45 -16.85
C CYS A 12 -18.07 -1.85 -15.49
N LYS A 13 -18.84 -0.88 -14.96
CA LYS A 13 -18.54 -0.24 -13.67
C LYS A 13 -19.29 -0.84 -12.47
N ASN A 14 -20.39 -1.59 -12.68
CA ASN A 14 -21.23 -2.10 -11.59
C ASN A 14 -20.94 -3.56 -11.20
N THR A 15 -20.26 -4.35 -12.03
CA THR A 15 -20.02 -5.79 -11.76
C THR A 15 -18.88 -6.05 -10.79
N MET A 16 -17.84 -5.20 -10.79
CA MET A 16 -16.70 -5.38 -9.90
C MET A 16 -17.10 -5.06 -8.44
N PHE A 17 -17.82 -3.95 -8.23
CA PHE A 17 -18.26 -3.52 -6.90
C PHE A 17 -19.22 -4.49 -6.20
N GLU A 18 -20.17 -5.06 -6.95
CA GLU A 18 -21.11 -6.07 -6.45
C GLU A 18 -20.43 -7.43 -6.16
N PHE A 19 -19.39 -7.81 -6.93
CA PHE A 19 -18.63 -9.04 -6.69
C PHE A 19 -17.87 -8.98 -5.34
N PHE A 20 -17.27 -7.84 -5.01
CA PHE A 20 -16.59 -7.62 -3.73
C PHE A 20 -17.53 -7.65 -2.51
N LYS A 21 -18.79 -7.25 -2.70
CA LYS A 21 -19.80 -7.26 -1.65
C LYS A 21 -20.26 -8.68 -1.31
N ASN A 22 -20.27 -9.57 -2.30
CA ASN A 22 -20.79 -10.95 -2.17
C ASN A 22 -19.73 -12.01 -1.83
N PHE A 23 -18.43 -11.77 -2.09
CA PHE A 23 -17.37 -12.73 -1.78
C PHE A 23 -16.97 -12.78 -0.28
N ASN A 24 -17.55 -11.91 0.55
CA ASN A 24 -17.01 -11.54 1.86
C ASN A 24 -17.78 -12.09 3.08
N LYS A 25 -18.67 -13.07 2.92
CA LYS A 25 -19.53 -13.51 4.05
C LYS A 25 -18.83 -14.39 5.10
N GLU A 26 -17.62 -14.92 4.87
CA GLU A 26 -17.04 -15.90 5.80
C GLU A 26 -15.67 -15.55 6.40
N LYS A 27 -14.89 -14.60 5.87
CA LYS A 27 -13.61 -14.18 6.48
C LYS A 27 -13.35 -12.68 6.31
N PRO A 28 -12.96 -11.95 7.38
CA PRO A 28 -12.60 -10.55 7.26
C PRO A 28 -11.33 -10.39 6.40
N LEU A 29 -11.34 -9.44 5.46
CA LEU A 29 -10.19 -9.13 4.60
C LEU A 29 -8.99 -8.67 5.43
N ILE A 30 -9.23 -7.85 6.46
CA ILE A 30 -8.21 -7.40 7.40
C ILE A 30 -8.05 -8.44 8.50
N LEU A 31 -6.81 -8.86 8.76
CA LEU A 31 -6.50 -9.82 9.80
C LEU A 31 -6.79 -9.23 11.19
N PRO A 32 -7.22 -10.06 12.15
CA PRO A 32 -7.34 -9.64 13.56
C PRO A 32 -6.04 -9.02 14.08
N PHE A 33 -6.18 -8.02 14.94
CA PHE A 33 -5.05 -7.21 15.41
C PHE A 33 -3.93 -8.05 16.06
N GLU A 34 -4.30 -9.01 16.89
CA GLU A 34 -3.37 -9.91 17.57
C GLU A 34 -2.59 -10.77 16.57
N ARG A 35 -3.21 -11.10 15.43
CA ARG A 35 -2.54 -11.81 14.34
C ARG A 35 -1.54 -10.92 13.64
N GLN A 36 -1.86 -9.64 13.43
CA GLN A 36 -0.92 -8.66 12.87
C GLN A 36 0.30 -8.49 13.79
N VAL A 37 0.09 -8.37 15.12
CA VAL A 37 1.17 -8.32 16.13
C VAL A 37 2.06 -9.56 16.05
N LYS A 38 1.47 -10.76 16.01
CA LYS A 38 2.23 -12.03 15.86
C LYS A 38 3.05 -12.08 14.58
N LEU A 39 2.53 -11.56 13.47
CA LEU A 39 3.25 -11.48 12.20
C LEU A 39 4.44 -10.53 12.29
N TRP A 40 4.29 -9.38 12.94
CA TRP A 40 5.39 -8.47 13.22
C TRP A 40 6.46 -9.07 14.14
N GLN A 41 6.06 -9.76 15.21
CA GLN A 41 7.00 -10.49 16.07
C GLN A 41 7.79 -11.55 15.29
N LYS A 42 7.11 -12.29 14.40
CA LYS A 42 7.77 -13.28 13.53
C LYS A 42 8.75 -12.60 12.57
N ALA A 43 8.37 -11.50 11.93
CA ALA A 43 9.21 -10.76 11.00
C ALA A 43 10.46 -10.21 11.70
N SER A 44 10.26 -9.52 12.84
CA SER A 44 11.32 -8.95 13.66
C SER A 44 12.35 -9.99 14.10
N ARG A 45 11.90 -11.15 14.60
CA ARG A 45 12.80 -12.25 14.99
C ARG A 45 13.58 -12.82 13.80
N LYS A 46 12.92 -13.02 12.66
CA LYS A 46 13.57 -13.60 11.46
C LYS A 46 14.65 -12.66 10.91
N MET A 47 14.38 -11.36 10.91
CA MET A 47 15.27 -10.37 10.29
C MET A 47 16.27 -9.75 11.26
N GLY A 48 16.13 -9.98 12.57
CA GLY A 48 17.03 -9.40 13.57
C GLY A 48 16.92 -7.88 13.66
N TRP A 49 15.78 -7.28 13.34
CA TRP A 49 15.60 -5.81 13.32
C TRP A 49 15.73 -5.11 14.68
N GLY A 50 15.88 -5.86 15.78
CA GLY A 50 16.11 -5.28 17.10
C GLY A 50 14.89 -4.55 17.71
N ILE A 51 13.69 -4.73 17.17
CA ILE A 51 12.46 -4.20 17.79
C ILE A 51 12.32 -4.82 19.17
N LYS A 52 12.34 -3.98 20.21
CA LYS A 52 12.40 -4.46 21.59
C LYS A 52 11.05 -5.04 22.00
N LYS A 53 11.06 -6.07 22.85
CA LYS A 53 9.82 -6.65 23.41
C LYS A 53 8.90 -5.59 24.03
N ILE A 54 9.49 -4.63 24.76
CA ILE A 54 8.75 -3.52 25.38
C ILE A 54 7.97 -2.67 24.37
N GLU A 55 8.39 -2.59 23.11
CA GLU A 55 7.64 -1.88 22.08
C GLU A 55 6.39 -2.66 21.66
N PHE A 56 6.48 -3.99 21.61
CA PHE A 56 5.31 -4.85 21.39
C PHE A 56 4.32 -4.80 22.56
N ASP A 57 4.83 -4.73 23.79
CA ASP A 57 4.00 -4.66 25.00
C ASP A 57 3.24 -3.32 25.11
N LYS A 58 3.72 -2.28 24.42
CA LYS A 58 3.12 -0.94 24.36
C LYS A 58 2.13 -0.76 23.22
N ILE A 59 1.94 -1.74 22.34
CA ILE A 59 1.04 -1.59 21.20
C ILE A 59 -0.40 -1.52 21.73
N ILE A 60 -1.07 -0.41 21.44
CA ILE A 60 -2.49 -0.22 21.75
C ILE A 60 -3.30 -0.67 20.53
N GLY A 61 -4.39 -1.41 20.77
CA GLY A 61 -5.32 -1.81 19.71
C GLY A 61 -5.88 -0.62 18.94
N PRO A 62 -6.11 -0.74 17.62
CA PRO A 62 -6.63 0.36 16.82
C PRO A 62 -8.03 0.72 17.30
N ALA A 63 -8.37 2.01 17.23
CA ALA A 63 -9.77 2.40 17.27
C ALA A 63 -10.52 1.68 16.13
N GLY A 64 -11.74 1.22 16.43
CA GLY A 64 -12.62 0.66 15.41
C GLY A 64 -12.92 1.67 14.30
N LEU A 65 -13.40 1.17 13.17
CA LEU A 65 -13.91 2.05 12.12
C LEU A 65 -15.15 2.78 12.64
N SER A 66 -15.21 4.08 12.41
CA SER A 66 -16.47 4.83 12.56
C SER A 66 -17.40 4.54 11.39
N ALA A 67 -18.69 4.79 11.55
CA ALA A 67 -19.66 4.71 10.45
C ALA A 67 -19.25 5.56 9.23
N LYS A 68 -18.56 6.69 9.48
CA LYS A 68 -17.99 7.52 8.41
C LYS A 68 -16.83 6.84 7.69
N ASP A 69 -15.94 6.16 8.42
CA ASP A 69 -14.83 5.42 7.79
C ASP A 69 -15.36 4.30 6.89
N GLU A 70 -16.38 3.57 7.35
CA GLU A 70 -17.03 2.51 6.58
C GLU A 70 -17.71 3.07 5.32
N THR A 71 -18.43 4.18 5.46
CA THR A 71 -19.07 4.89 4.34
C THR A 71 -18.04 5.43 3.34
N ASP A 72 -16.90 5.91 3.84
CA ASP A 72 -15.77 6.36 3.03
C ASP A 72 -15.03 5.18 2.36
N GLY A 73 -15.37 3.93 2.69
CA GLY A 73 -14.83 2.71 2.09
C GLY A 73 -13.55 2.16 2.73
N PHE A 74 -13.23 2.56 3.97
CA PHE A 74 -12.16 1.93 4.75
C PHE A 74 -12.61 0.55 5.22
N ILE A 75 -11.71 -0.43 5.16
CA ILE A 75 -12.03 -1.85 5.40
C ILE A 75 -11.44 -2.41 6.70
N GLY A 76 -10.63 -1.62 7.40
CA GLY A 76 -10.10 -1.94 8.72
C GLY A 76 -8.79 -1.20 9.00
N SER A 77 -8.15 -1.56 10.09
CA SER A 77 -6.89 -0.96 10.53
C SER A 77 -5.72 -1.93 10.34
N ILE A 78 -4.61 -1.42 9.84
CA ILE A 78 -3.37 -2.16 9.61
C ILE A 78 -2.31 -1.66 10.59
N LEU A 79 -1.56 -2.59 11.18
CA LEU A 79 -0.45 -2.32 12.08
C LEU A 79 0.84 -2.19 11.27
N CYS A 80 1.52 -1.05 11.44
CA CYS A 80 2.75 -0.71 10.76
C CYS A 80 3.86 -0.43 11.79
N TYR A 81 5.11 -0.39 11.31
CA TYR A 81 6.26 0.00 12.13
C TYR A 81 7.15 0.97 11.37
N GLY A 82 7.47 2.11 11.99
CA GLY A 82 8.36 3.12 11.44
C GLY A 82 9.78 2.94 11.95
N PHE A 83 10.70 2.58 11.05
CA PHE A 83 12.12 2.40 11.31
C PHE A 83 12.93 3.68 11.09
N GLY A 84 14.10 3.75 11.73
CA GLY A 84 15.05 4.84 11.51
C GLY A 84 14.56 6.20 12.01
N ASP A 85 15.25 7.24 11.59
CA ASP A 85 14.92 8.64 11.87
C ASP A 85 15.13 9.46 10.60
N ASP A 86 14.14 10.26 10.21
CA ASP A 86 14.24 11.14 9.04
C ASP A 86 14.97 12.46 9.32
N GLY A 87 15.58 12.60 10.51
CA GLY A 87 16.23 13.82 11.01
C GLY A 87 15.27 14.77 11.72
N SER A 88 13.98 14.44 11.77
CA SER A 88 12.93 15.24 12.41
C SER A 88 12.15 14.46 13.46
N THR A 89 12.74 13.42 14.06
CA THR A 89 12.13 12.52 15.06
C THR A 89 11.01 11.63 14.52
N HIS A 90 10.78 11.65 13.20
CA HIS A 90 9.85 10.78 12.50
C HIS A 90 10.60 9.61 11.87
N SER A 91 9.89 8.57 11.45
CA SER A 91 10.55 7.41 10.86
C SER A 91 11.08 7.72 9.47
N ASP A 92 12.21 7.11 9.13
CA ASP A 92 12.68 7.05 7.76
C ASP A 92 11.76 6.12 6.96
N ALA A 93 10.92 6.71 6.12
CA ALA A 93 9.98 5.99 5.27
C ALA A 93 10.70 5.12 4.23
N VAL A 94 11.87 5.52 3.73
CA VAL A 94 12.68 4.75 2.77
C VAL A 94 13.20 3.48 3.42
N LEU A 95 13.85 3.62 4.59
CA LEU A 95 14.31 2.47 5.37
C LEU A 95 13.16 1.55 5.77
N SER A 96 12.02 2.11 6.17
CA SER A 96 10.85 1.34 6.59
C SER A 96 10.27 0.48 5.46
N GLY A 97 10.27 1.01 4.23
CA GLY A 97 9.88 0.26 3.02
C GLY A 97 10.91 -0.79 2.65
N LYS A 98 12.20 -0.42 2.67
CA LYS A 98 13.33 -1.31 2.40
C LYS A 98 13.29 -2.57 3.24
N LEU A 99 13.23 -2.42 4.56
CA LEU A 99 13.26 -3.57 5.48
C LEU A 99 12.07 -4.49 5.25
N ALA A 100 10.88 -3.94 4.99
CA ALA A 100 9.69 -4.74 4.68
C ALA A 100 9.82 -5.51 3.35
N TRP A 101 10.54 -4.95 2.38
CA TRP A 101 10.82 -5.61 1.10
C TRP A 101 11.94 -6.65 1.21
N ASP A 102 13.05 -6.33 1.89
CA ASP A 102 14.12 -7.27 2.21
C ASP A 102 13.57 -8.50 2.95
N TYR A 103 12.59 -8.28 3.84
CA TYR A 103 11.90 -9.38 4.49
C TYR A 103 11.27 -10.32 3.48
N VAL A 104 10.46 -9.85 2.51
CA VAL A 104 9.81 -10.78 1.57
C VAL A 104 10.81 -11.51 0.69
N ILE A 105 11.90 -10.86 0.28
CA ILE A 105 13.01 -11.49 -0.46
C ILE A 105 13.60 -12.65 0.34
N GLN A 106 13.84 -12.47 1.65
CA GLN A 106 14.37 -13.53 2.53
C GLN A 106 13.30 -14.52 3.01
N LYS A 107 12.02 -14.12 2.97
CA LYS A 107 10.98 -14.85 3.68
C LYS A 107 10.66 -16.14 2.95
N TRP A 108 10.55 -16.15 1.61
CA TRP A 108 9.68 -17.09 0.90
C TRP A 108 10.21 -17.67 -0.43
N ASP A 109 9.73 -18.89 -0.73
CA ASP A 109 9.61 -19.51 -2.07
C ASP A 109 8.73 -18.70 -3.05
N VAL A 110 8.50 -17.41 -2.79
CA VAL A 110 7.69 -16.54 -3.63
C VAL A 110 8.59 -15.82 -4.61
N LYS A 111 8.19 -15.85 -5.88
CA LYS A 111 8.88 -15.10 -6.92
C LYS A 111 8.66 -13.62 -6.64
N VAL A 112 9.76 -12.88 -6.51
CA VAL A 112 9.74 -11.44 -6.34
C VAL A 112 10.34 -10.77 -7.57
N TRP A 113 9.79 -9.63 -7.93
CA TRP A 113 10.34 -8.75 -8.97
C TRP A 113 10.43 -7.33 -8.45
N GLN A 114 11.54 -6.65 -8.71
CA GLN A 114 11.74 -5.27 -8.33
C GLN A 114 12.21 -4.50 -9.56
N CYS A 115 11.54 -3.41 -9.85
CA CYS A 115 11.97 -2.48 -10.88
C CYS A 115 13.32 -1.88 -10.49
N GLN A 116 14.26 -1.84 -11.44
CA GLN A 116 15.61 -1.30 -11.24
C GLN A 116 15.66 0.17 -10.78
N TYR A 117 14.57 0.90 -10.97
CA TYR A 117 14.45 2.31 -10.58
C TYR A 117 14.01 2.49 -9.12
N ILE A 118 13.53 1.43 -8.47
CA ILE A 118 13.29 1.42 -7.03
C ILE A 118 14.58 0.95 -6.38
N ASP A 119 15.40 1.89 -5.94
CA ASP A 119 16.64 1.61 -5.23
C ASP A 119 16.56 2.25 -3.84
N PHE A 120 16.25 1.42 -2.84
CA PHE A 120 16.13 1.88 -1.46
C PHE A 120 17.46 2.34 -0.84
N ASP A 121 18.59 1.96 -1.43
CA ASP A 121 19.92 2.34 -0.96
C ASP A 121 20.40 3.67 -1.58
N LYS A 122 19.61 4.24 -2.51
CA LYS A 122 19.86 5.55 -3.13
C LYS A 122 18.80 6.57 -2.71
N PRO A 123 19.06 7.41 -1.69
CA PRO A 123 18.07 8.36 -1.17
C PRO A 123 17.62 9.42 -2.20
N ASP A 124 18.42 9.68 -3.23
CA ASP A 124 18.06 10.60 -4.32
C ASP A 124 17.05 10.00 -5.31
N ASN A 125 16.83 8.68 -5.26
CA ASN A 125 15.95 7.97 -6.18
C ASN A 125 14.57 7.69 -5.61
N ILE A 126 14.41 7.72 -4.29
CA ILE A 126 13.14 7.38 -3.65
C ILE A 126 12.94 8.19 -2.37
N ARG A 127 11.73 8.70 -2.16
CA ARG A 127 11.39 9.47 -0.95
C ARG A 127 9.91 9.45 -0.66
N LEU A 128 9.57 9.82 0.57
CA LEU A 128 8.21 10.24 0.87
C LEU A 128 7.92 11.59 0.17
N TRP A 129 6.76 11.71 -0.45
CA TRP A 129 6.29 12.94 -1.08
C TRP A 129 6.38 14.11 -0.08
N PRO A 130 6.95 15.27 -0.43
CA PRO A 130 7.25 16.33 0.56
C PRO A 130 6.07 16.87 1.37
N LYS A 131 4.84 16.74 0.84
CA LYS A 131 3.61 17.18 1.52
C LYS A 131 2.81 16.03 2.13
N ALA A 132 3.28 14.79 2.01
CA ALA A 132 2.69 13.67 2.73
C ALA A 132 2.90 13.84 4.24
N PRO A 133 1.98 13.34 5.08
CA PRO A 133 2.16 13.31 6.51
C PRO A 133 3.46 12.60 6.91
N LYS A 134 4.18 13.13 7.89
CA LYS A 134 5.34 12.42 8.45
C LYS A 134 4.88 11.12 9.11
N ARG A 135 5.74 10.08 9.05
CA ARG A 135 5.39 8.74 9.56
C ARG A 135 5.88 8.55 11.01
N PRO A 136 5.04 8.03 11.92
CA PRO A 136 5.47 7.82 13.31
C PRO A 136 6.62 6.81 13.42
N LYS A 137 7.53 7.03 14.37
CA LYS A 137 8.53 6.01 14.77
C LYS A 137 7.87 4.94 15.64
N GLY A 138 8.33 3.71 15.51
CA GLY A 138 7.79 2.57 16.26
C GLY A 138 6.44 2.08 15.72
N PHE A 139 5.68 1.37 16.54
CA PHE A 139 4.36 0.85 16.14
C PHE A 139 3.32 1.95 16.03
N TYR A 140 2.57 1.94 14.94
CA TYR A 140 1.38 2.76 14.72
C TYR A 140 0.35 2.01 13.89
N THR A 141 -0.91 2.44 13.98
CA THR A 141 -2.01 1.87 13.20
C THR A 141 -2.54 2.89 12.24
N VAL A 142 -2.90 2.47 11.02
CA VAL A 142 -3.62 3.30 10.06
C VAL A 142 -4.85 2.58 9.55
N LYS A 143 -5.92 3.32 9.28
CA LYS A 143 -7.10 2.78 8.58
C LYS A 143 -6.75 2.63 7.11
N PHE A 144 -7.10 1.50 6.50
CA PHE A 144 -6.73 1.16 5.14
C PHE A 144 -7.93 1.09 4.20
N LYS A 145 -7.74 1.59 2.98
CA LYS A 145 -8.68 1.51 1.87
C LYS A 145 -7.95 1.06 0.58
N PRO A 146 -8.31 -0.09 -0.02
CA PRO A 146 -7.57 -0.73 -1.12
C PRO A 146 -7.64 0.00 -2.48
N GLY A 147 -8.48 1.02 -2.62
CA GLY A 147 -8.50 1.86 -3.82
C GLY A 147 -9.49 1.47 -4.91
N ASN A 148 -10.32 0.43 -4.72
CA ASN A 148 -11.28 -0.10 -5.70
C ASN A 148 -12.24 0.96 -6.33
N HIS A 149 -12.33 2.14 -5.71
CA HIS A 149 -13.20 3.25 -6.13
C HIS A 149 -12.50 4.34 -6.96
N LYS A 150 -11.17 4.26 -7.18
CA LYS A 150 -10.34 5.31 -7.82
C LYS A 150 -9.47 4.75 -8.95
N THR A 151 -10.07 4.04 -9.90
CA THR A 151 -9.35 3.50 -11.07
C THR A 151 -9.16 4.53 -12.18
N ASP A 152 -9.79 5.70 -12.10
CA ASP A 152 -9.75 6.77 -13.10
C ASP A 152 -9.00 8.03 -12.62
N LYS A 153 -8.34 7.96 -11.45
CA LYS A 153 -7.60 9.08 -10.87
C LYS A 153 -6.10 8.83 -10.88
N THR A 154 -5.35 9.89 -11.18
CA THR A 154 -3.89 9.90 -11.16
C THR A 154 -3.39 10.26 -9.76
N SER A 155 -2.19 9.80 -9.39
CA SER A 155 -1.57 10.15 -8.09
C SER A 155 -1.46 11.66 -7.90
N ALA A 156 -1.10 12.40 -8.95
CA ALA A 156 -0.99 13.86 -8.91
C ALA A 156 -2.34 14.54 -8.61
N ARG A 157 -3.46 14.02 -9.14
CA ARG A 157 -4.80 14.53 -8.82
C ARG A 157 -5.21 14.15 -7.41
N PHE A 158 -4.93 12.92 -6.98
CA PHE A 158 -5.24 12.45 -5.63
C PHE A 158 -4.56 13.31 -4.57
N ARG A 159 -3.26 13.61 -4.73
CA ARG A 159 -2.47 14.48 -3.84
C ARG A 159 -3.02 15.89 -3.65
N LYS A 160 -3.83 16.38 -4.59
CA LYS A 160 -4.45 17.71 -4.55
C LYS A 160 -5.86 17.70 -3.97
N MET A 161 -6.42 16.52 -3.69
CA MET A 161 -7.78 16.43 -3.16
C MET A 161 -7.81 16.90 -1.71
N PRO A 162 -8.81 17.73 -1.33
CA PRO A 162 -9.04 18.03 0.07
C PRO A 162 -9.52 16.76 0.79
N GLY A 163 -9.03 16.53 2.00
CA GLY A 163 -9.46 15.40 2.82
C GLY A 163 -8.48 15.06 3.93
N ASN A 164 -8.90 14.13 4.79
CA ASN A 164 -8.10 13.64 5.91
C ASN A 164 -7.46 12.26 5.60
N SER A 165 -7.49 11.83 4.34
CA SER A 165 -6.79 10.63 3.87
C SER A 165 -5.58 11.00 3.03
N THR A 166 -4.61 10.10 2.99
CA THR A 166 -3.36 10.26 2.23
C THR A 166 -2.99 8.94 1.56
N GLY A 167 -1.93 8.93 0.75
CA GLY A 167 -1.47 7.69 0.10
C GLY A 167 -0.67 6.84 1.08
N PRO A 168 -0.62 5.51 0.91
CA PRO A 168 0.39 4.72 1.62
C PRO A 168 1.79 5.06 1.08
N GLY A 169 2.79 4.97 1.96
CA GLY A 169 4.20 4.89 1.61
C GLY A 169 4.72 3.50 2.00
N PRO A 170 5.58 3.38 3.04
CA PRO A 170 6.06 2.07 3.50
C PRO A 170 4.93 1.15 4.01
N GLU A 171 3.80 1.72 4.44
CA GLU A 171 2.65 0.97 4.95
C GLU A 171 2.10 -0.02 3.92
N GLY A 172 2.09 0.36 2.64
CA GLY A 172 1.62 -0.50 1.56
C GLY A 172 2.52 -1.71 1.33
N ILE A 173 3.84 -1.53 1.46
CA ILE A 173 4.81 -2.63 1.38
C ILE A 173 4.63 -3.55 2.60
N GLN A 174 4.59 -2.97 3.81
CA GLN A 174 4.41 -3.72 5.06
C GLN A 174 3.09 -4.50 5.09
N LEU A 175 2.02 -3.94 4.53
CA LEU A 175 0.74 -4.60 4.37
C LEU A 175 0.91 -5.91 3.63
N LEU A 176 1.53 -5.89 2.46
CA LEU A 176 1.60 -7.05 1.57
C LEU A 176 2.74 -8.03 1.92
N THR A 177 3.76 -7.60 2.66
CA THR A 177 4.90 -8.48 2.99
C THR A 177 4.85 -9.03 4.42
N ILE A 178 4.24 -8.29 5.35
CA ILE A 178 4.23 -8.61 6.78
C ILE A 178 2.85 -9.01 7.25
N THR A 179 1.87 -8.10 7.23
CA THR A 179 0.62 -8.27 7.97
C THR A 179 -0.49 -8.95 7.18
N HIS A 180 -0.59 -8.71 5.87
CA HIS A 180 -1.66 -9.21 5.00
C HIS A 180 -1.10 -9.81 3.69
N PRO A 181 -0.18 -10.79 3.76
CA PRO A 181 0.40 -11.37 2.55
C PRO A 181 -0.64 -12.07 1.65
N HIS A 182 -1.80 -12.48 2.18
CA HIS A 182 -2.91 -13.02 1.39
C HIS A 182 -3.51 -12.02 0.40
N PHE A 183 -3.24 -10.72 0.54
CA PHE A 183 -3.64 -9.74 -0.47
C PHE A 183 -2.90 -9.95 -1.80
N ALA A 184 -1.69 -10.52 -1.79
CA ALA A 184 -1.00 -10.91 -3.02
C ALA A 184 -1.79 -11.98 -3.79
N ASP A 185 -2.39 -12.95 -3.09
CA ASP A 185 -3.24 -13.97 -3.71
C ASP A 185 -4.50 -13.35 -4.31
N LEU A 186 -5.13 -12.41 -3.60
CA LEU A 186 -6.30 -11.67 -4.10
C LEU A 186 -5.96 -10.87 -5.37
N MET A 187 -4.80 -10.20 -5.38
CA MET A 187 -4.33 -9.48 -6.57
C MET A 187 -4.09 -10.42 -7.76
N ASN A 188 -3.43 -11.56 -7.52
CA ASN A 188 -3.15 -12.57 -8.55
C ASN A 188 -4.44 -13.15 -9.15
N GLN A 189 -5.45 -13.37 -8.31
CA GLN A 189 -6.80 -13.82 -8.70
C GLN A 189 -7.68 -12.71 -9.28
N ARG A 190 -7.15 -11.48 -9.42
CA ARG A 190 -7.88 -10.28 -9.87
C ARG A 190 -9.09 -9.94 -9.00
N GLN A 191 -9.08 -10.43 -7.77
CA GLN A 191 -10.02 -10.10 -6.71
C GLN A 191 -9.55 -8.90 -5.90
N MET A 192 -8.50 -8.19 -6.30
CA MET A 192 -8.10 -6.91 -5.72
C MET A 192 -7.30 -6.17 -6.78
N PRO A 193 -7.49 -4.84 -6.95
CA PRO A 193 -6.61 -4.09 -7.85
C PRO A 193 -5.17 -4.11 -7.34
N PHE A 194 -4.24 -3.91 -8.24
CA PHE A 194 -2.87 -3.57 -7.85
C PHE A 194 -2.86 -2.19 -7.20
N MET A 195 -1.88 -1.93 -6.35
CA MET A 195 -1.87 -0.74 -5.50
C MET A 195 -0.87 0.29 -6.02
N THR A 196 -1.30 1.54 -6.09
CA THR A 196 -0.40 2.69 -6.25
C THR A 196 -0.22 3.36 -4.89
N PHE A 197 1.03 3.57 -4.50
CA PHE A 197 1.44 4.18 -3.24
C PHE A 197 1.71 5.66 -3.46
N SER A 198 0.62 6.44 -3.50
CA SER A 198 0.68 7.84 -3.90
C SER A 198 1.49 8.75 -2.98
N ASP A 199 1.96 8.31 -1.80
CA ASP A 199 2.88 9.11 -0.98
C ASP A 199 4.35 8.78 -1.24
N TYR A 200 4.65 7.78 -2.08
CA TYR A 200 6.01 7.29 -2.28
C TYR A 200 6.50 7.68 -3.68
N ASP A 201 7.34 8.71 -3.75
CA ASP A 201 7.90 9.25 -4.99
C ASP A 201 9.16 8.48 -5.39
N VAL A 202 9.30 8.22 -6.69
CA VAL A 202 10.51 7.66 -7.31
C VAL A 202 11.03 8.63 -8.37
N ALA A 203 12.34 8.79 -8.42
CA ALA A 203 13.08 9.53 -9.45
C ALA A 203 13.98 8.55 -10.22
N PRO A 204 13.51 7.98 -11.35
CA PRO A 204 14.23 6.93 -12.09
C PRO A 204 15.64 7.29 -12.55
N HIS A 205 15.91 8.60 -12.71
CA HIS A 205 17.18 9.12 -13.21
C HIS A 205 18.02 9.84 -12.15
N GLY A 206 17.53 9.99 -10.91
CA GLY A 206 18.35 10.50 -9.78
C GLY A 206 18.76 11.98 -9.83
N PHE A 207 17.84 12.90 -10.18
CA PHE A 207 18.11 14.36 -10.22
C PHE A 207 16.88 15.23 -9.87
N TYR A 208 16.26 15.02 -8.71
CA TYR A 208 15.02 15.73 -8.30
C TYR A 208 13.79 15.48 -9.20
N ASP A 209 13.88 14.55 -10.14
CA ASP A 209 12.86 14.26 -11.14
C ASP A 209 11.83 13.23 -10.61
N PHE A 210 11.08 13.62 -9.58
CA PHE A 210 10.12 12.78 -8.88
C PHE A 210 8.73 12.83 -9.55
N TYR A 211 8.58 12.12 -10.67
CA TYR A 211 7.32 12.04 -11.44
C TYR A 211 6.71 10.64 -11.49
N ASP A 212 7.28 9.67 -10.80
CA ASP A 212 6.71 8.33 -10.64
C ASP A 212 6.32 8.05 -9.19
N ALA A 213 5.26 7.25 -9.02
CA ALA A 213 4.88 6.69 -7.74
C ALA A 213 5.26 5.20 -7.68
N VAL A 214 5.56 4.71 -6.48
CA VAL A 214 5.70 3.27 -6.24
C VAL A 214 4.36 2.58 -6.50
N GLN A 215 4.44 1.44 -7.17
CA GLN A 215 3.32 0.56 -7.49
C GLN A 215 3.65 -0.85 -7.01
N MET A 216 2.64 -1.54 -6.50
CA MET A 216 2.79 -2.91 -6.00
C MET A 216 1.72 -3.81 -6.60
N PHE A 217 2.14 -4.96 -7.10
CA PHE A 217 1.28 -5.87 -7.86
C PHE A 217 1.63 -7.32 -7.55
N CYS A 218 0.69 -8.23 -7.80
CA CYS A 218 0.98 -9.66 -7.84
C CYS A 218 0.35 -10.26 -9.09
N SER A 219 1.16 -10.90 -9.94
CA SER A 219 0.70 -11.50 -11.19
C SER A 219 1.54 -12.73 -11.52
N GLN A 220 0.89 -13.81 -11.93
CA GLN A 220 1.54 -15.09 -12.18
C GLN A 220 2.41 -15.52 -11.00
N ASP A 221 1.85 -15.38 -9.79
CA ASP A 221 2.50 -15.68 -8.50
C ASP A 221 3.81 -14.92 -8.26
N THR A 222 4.02 -13.81 -8.98
CA THR A 222 5.17 -12.92 -8.80
C THR A 222 4.72 -11.65 -8.10
N LEU A 223 5.20 -11.43 -6.88
CA LEU A 223 5.01 -10.19 -6.14
C LEU A 223 6.01 -9.14 -6.65
N GLY A 224 5.49 -8.04 -7.19
CA GLY A 224 6.26 -7.02 -7.86
C GLY A 224 6.22 -5.65 -7.19
N LEU A 225 7.39 -5.00 -7.13
CA LEU A 225 7.51 -3.55 -6.93
C LEU A 225 7.86 -2.88 -8.25
N GLY A 226 6.95 -2.04 -8.75
CA GLY A 226 7.09 -1.27 -9.98
C GLY A 226 6.90 0.22 -9.77
N ILE A 227 6.98 0.98 -10.86
CA ILE A 227 6.76 2.42 -10.86
C ILE A 227 5.72 2.80 -11.90
N GLY A 228 5.00 3.89 -11.64
CA GLY A 228 4.09 4.47 -12.62
C GLY A 228 4.01 5.98 -12.49
N ASN A 229 3.94 6.64 -13.64
CA ASN A 229 3.89 8.10 -13.75
C ASN A 229 2.70 8.67 -12.99
N ILE A 230 2.95 9.68 -12.16
CA ILE A 230 1.96 10.26 -11.26
C ILE A 230 0.82 10.96 -11.99
N ASP A 231 0.99 11.32 -13.26
CA ASP A 231 -0.02 11.95 -14.12
C ASP A 231 -0.72 10.94 -15.04
N ARG A 232 -0.39 9.65 -14.94
CA ARG A 232 -1.02 8.59 -15.72
C ARG A 232 -1.84 7.66 -14.83
N ASN A 233 -2.90 7.12 -15.43
CA ASN A 233 -3.65 6.01 -14.87
C ASN A 233 -3.18 4.73 -15.55
N TYR A 234 -2.85 3.72 -14.76
CA TYR A 234 -2.43 2.43 -15.26
C TYR A 234 -3.58 1.42 -15.10
N PRO A 235 -3.94 0.66 -16.15
CA PRO A 235 -4.93 -0.40 -16.02
C PRO A 235 -4.58 -1.35 -14.88
N LEU A 236 -5.59 -1.82 -14.14
CA LEU A 236 -5.48 -2.70 -12.96
C LEU A 236 -4.91 -2.06 -11.70
N PHE A 237 -4.24 -0.91 -11.79
CA PHE A 237 -3.76 -0.18 -10.63
C PHE A 237 -4.81 0.79 -10.10
N ALA A 238 -4.89 0.85 -8.77
CA ALA A 238 -5.78 1.76 -8.07
C ALA A 238 -5.03 2.47 -6.94
N ILE A 239 -5.45 3.71 -6.65
CA ILE A 239 -4.86 4.49 -5.57
C ILE A 239 -5.44 4.01 -4.24
N SER A 240 -4.60 3.33 -3.46
CA SER A 240 -4.91 3.00 -2.07
C SER A 240 -4.84 4.24 -1.19
N GLU A 241 -5.58 4.23 -0.08
CA GLU A 241 -5.61 5.35 0.86
C GLU A 241 -5.39 4.85 2.28
N ILE A 242 -4.74 5.68 3.09
CA ILE A 242 -4.61 5.50 4.53
C ILE A 242 -5.12 6.74 5.29
N ARG A 243 -5.50 6.54 6.54
CA ARG A 243 -5.88 7.58 7.50
C ARG A 243 -5.28 7.23 8.87
N PHE A 244 -4.58 8.20 9.47
CA PHE A 244 -4.01 8.08 10.82
C PHE A 244 -5.10 8.25 11.89
#